data_AF-A0A520CG61-F1
#
_entry.id   AF-A0A520CG61-F1
#
_cell.length_a   1.000
_cell.length_b   1.000
_cell.length_c   1.000
_cell.angle_alpha   90.00
_cell.angle_beta   90.00
_cell.angle_gamma   90.00
#
_symmetry.space_group_name_H-M   'P 1'
#
loop_
_entity.id
_entity.type
_entity.pdbx_description
1 polymer ?
#
loop_
_entity_poly.entity_id
_entity_poly.type
_entity_poly.pdbx_seq_one_letter_code
_entity_poly.pdbx_strand_id
1 'polypeptide(L)'
;MKKLNIFYEEPNPDRWIKYDRYPRKFIRRIIRGKEKPGSIMMVALRLMDGLDLLKIPYRFNDYKYIKNHPEEIACIIGKPHLLDDHNWQNPIIFGAGIFSHPISYPNLLTKHPNIKKVLVPGPWVRNMFTPYYGDDIVVSWPVGIDTEKWKPSNNTKSVGFLVYSKFLWDKEKNKLNFLHPILDILEQNKLSYEVIIYGNYTHQYLTQALERCNNA
;
A
#
# COMPACT_ATOMS: atom_id res chain seq x y z
N MET A 1 -20.37 11.53 16.38
CA MET A 1 -19.14 10.70 16.30
C MET A 1 -17.99 11.61 15.85
N LYS A 2 -16.84 11.62 16.54
CA LYS A 2 -15.68 12.44 16.12
C LYS A 2 -15.13 11.88 14.80
N LYS A 3 -14.73 12.76 13.87
CA LYS A 3 -14.21 12.34 12.56
C LYS A 3 -12.76 11.86 12.70
N LEU A 4 -12.38 10.83 11.95
CA LEU A 4 -10.97 10.45 11.82
C LEU A 4 -10.25 11.41 10.87
N ASN A 5 -9.07 11.91 11.23
CA ASN A 5 -8.26 12.75 10.34
C ASN A 5 -7.17 11.89 9.69
N ILE A 6 -7.30 11.63 8.38
CA ILE A 6 -6.44 10.74 7.61
C ILE A 6 -5.52 11.57 6.70
N PHE A 7 -4.23 11.23 6.71
CA PHE A 7 -3.20 11.92 5.95
C PHE A 7 -2.40 10.96 5.09
N TYR A 8 -2.28 11.28 3.81
CA TYR A 8 -1.45 10.57 2.85
C TYR A 8 -1.06 11.49 1.68
N GLU A 9 0.23 11.55 1.37
CA GLU A 9 0.77 12.18 0.17
C GLU A 9 1.93 11.33 -0.37
N GLU A 10 2.09 11.30 -1.69
CA GLU A 10 3.33 10.77 -2.28
C GLU A 10 4.42 11.83 -2.18
N PRO A 11 5.66 11.45 -1.79
CA PRO A 11 6.77 12.39 -1.80
C PRO A 11 6.97 12.84 -3.25
N ASN A 12 7.23 14.13 -3.42
CA ASN A 12 7.54 14.71 -4.72
C ASN A 12 9.03 15.07 -4.73
N PRO A 13 9.94 14.10 -4.96
CA PRO A 13 11.38 14.27 -4.82
C PRO A 13 11.98 15.20 -5.88
N ASP A 14 11.30 15.34 -7.01
CA ASP A 14 11.78 16.14 -8.13
C ASP A 14 11.21 17.56 -8.04
N ARG A 15 11.92 18.42 -7.32
CA ARG A 15 11.70 19.87 -7.34
C ARG A 15 12.85 20.51 -8.08
N TRP A 16 12.57 21.21 -9.17
CA TRP A 16 13.51 22.17 -9.75
C TRP A 16 13.41 23.50 -9.00
N ILE A 17 12.19 23.94 -8.61
CA ILE A 17 11.94 25.18 -7.86
C ILE A 17 10.77 25.00 -6.87
N LYS A 18 10.75 25.76 -5.77
CA LYS A 18 9.81 25.67 -4.61
C LYS A 18 8.30 25.61 -4.90
N TYR A 19 7.82 25.89 -6.13
CA TYR A 19 6.39 25.87 -6.49
C TYR A 19 6.05 25.14 -7.80
N ASP A 20 7.01 24.43 -8.39
CA ASP A 20 6.83 23.73 -9.67
C ASP A 20 5.90 22.51 -9.60
N ARG A 21 5.50 22.09 -8.37
CA ARG A 21 4.68 20.89 -8.13
C ARG A 21 3.37 20.89 -8.92
N TYR A 22 2.70 22.03 -9.04
CA TYR A 22 1.40 22.15 -9.71
C TYR A 22 1.53 22.10 -11.23
N PRO A 23 2.33 22.96 -11.89
CA PRO A 23 2.48 22.91 -13.35
C PRO A 23 3.09 21.58 -13.82
N ARG A 24 4.03 21.00 -13.08
CA ARG A 24 4.65 19.72 -13.46
C ARG A 24 3.71 18.53 -13.32
N LYS A 25 2.89 18.50 -12.26
CA LYS A 25 1.84 17.48 -12.11
C LYS A 25 0.85 17.54 -13.27
N PHE A 26 0.51 18.74 -13.71
CA PHE A 26 -0.34 18.96 -14.88
C PHE A 26 0.32 18.46 -16.17
N ILE A 27 1.57 18.85 -16.45
CA ILE A 27 2.34 18.39 -17.62
C ILE A 27 2.49 16.86 -17.64
N ARG A 28 2.87 16.24 -16.51
CA ARG A 28 2.98 14.78 -16.40
C ARG A 28 1.65 14.10 -16.68
N ARG A 29 0.54 14.66 -16.21
CA ARG A 29 -0.78 14.11 -16.45
C ARG A 29 -1.18 14.16 -17.93
N ILE A 30 -0.77 15.21 -18.66
CA ILE A 30 -0.98 15.31 -20.10
C ILE A 30 -0.14 14.27 -20.86
N ILE A 31 1.15 14.15 -20.52
CA ILE A 31 2.10 13.29 -21.24
C ILE A 31 1.93 11.80 -20.89
N ARG A 32 1.72 11.47 -19.62
CA ARG A 32 1.76 10.10 -19.08
C ARG A 32 0.39 9.59 -18.61
N GLY A 33 -0.65 10.41 -18.71
CA GLY A 33 -1.98 10.09 -18.20
C GLY A 33 -2.11 10.24 -16.68
N LYS A 34 -3.27 9.84 -16.14
CA LYS A 34 -3.51 9.85 -14.68
C LYS A 34 -2.57 8.86 -13.99
N GLU A 35 -1.91 9.32 -12.94
CA GLU A 35 -1.07 8.48 -12.09
C GLU A 35 -1.91 7.36 -11.46
N LYS A 36 -1.45 6.12 -11.61
CA LYS A 36 -2.10 4.96 -10.99
C LYS A 36 -1.73 4.91 -9.50
N PRO A 37 -2.67 4.66 -8.59
CA PRO A 37 -2.37 4.61 -7.17
C PRO A 37 -1.35 3.50 -6.89
N GLY A 38 -0.26 3.85 -6.19
CA GLY A 38 0.71 2.88 -5.69
C GLY A 38 0.14 2.06 -4.54
N SER A 39 0.87 1.03 -4.10
CA SER A 39 0.39 0.10 -3.06
C SER A 39 -0.03 0.78 -1.76
N ILE A 40 0.70 1.81 -1.33
CA ILE A 40 0.38 2.55 -0.09
C ILE A 40 -0.84 3.46 -0.29
N MET A 41 -0.99 4.09 -1.46
CA MET A 41 -2.23 4.81 -1.80
C MET A 41 -3.43 3.88 -1.73
N MET A 42 -3.27 2.65 -2.22
CA MET A 42 -4.33 1.64 -2.14
C MET A 42 -4.71 1.32 -0.69
N VAL A 43 -3.76 1.32 0.27
CA VAL A 43 -4.09 1.19 1.71
C VAL A 43 -5.02 2.32 2.15
N ALA A 44 -4.69 3.57 1.83
CA ALA A 44 -5.49 4.73 2.20
C ALA A 44 -6.88 4.70 1.56
N LEU A 45 -6.95 4.40 0.27
CA LEU A 45 -8.22 4.28 -0.46
C LEU A 45 -9.10 3.17 0.12
N ARG A 46 -8.55 1.97 0.37
CA ARG A 46 -9.32 0.84 0.92
C ARG A 46 -9.79 1.08 2.35
N LEU A 47 -9.00 1.80 3.16
CA LEU A 47 -9.45 2.25 4.47
C LEU A 47 -10.65 3.19 4.36
N MET A 48 -10.58 4.19 3.48
CA MET A 48 -11.69 5.12 3.24
C MET A 48 -12.94 4.41 2.73
N ASP A 49 -12.80 3.50 1.75
CA ASP A 49 -13.90 2.66 1.26
C ASP A 49 -14.58 1.89 2.42
N GLY A 50 -13.79 1.31 3.32
CA GLY A 50 -14.31 0.60 4.50
C GLY A 50 -15.01 1.52 5.50
N LEU A 51 -14.47 2.73 5.73
CA LEU A 51 -15.10 3.73 6.61
C LEU A 51 -16.43 4.22 6.03
N ASP A 52 -16.52 4.41 4.71
CA ASP A 52 -17.75 4.78 4.01
C ASP A 52 -18.82 3.68 4.15
N LEU A 53 -18.44 2.41 3.96
CA LEU A 53 -19.33 1.27 4.18
C LEU A 53 -19.88 1.22 5.61
N LEU A 54 -19.04 1.53 6.60
CA LEU A 54 -19.40 1.58 8.02
C LEU A 54 -20.08 2.90 8.43
N LYS A 55 -20.23 3.86 7.51
CA LYS A 55 -20.76 5.22 7.77
C LYS A 55 -19.98 5.97 8.86
N ILE A 56 -18.68 5.71 8.96
CA ILE A 56 -17.78 6.40 9.90
C ILE A 56 -17.20 7.63 9.21
N PRO A 57 -17.45 8.85 9.72
CA PRO A 57 -16.99 10.05 9.05
C PRO A 57 -15.48 10.24 9.22
N TYR A 58 -14.82 10.71 8.16
CA TYR A 58 -13.41 11.07 8.17
C TYR A 58 -13.15 12.39 7.45
N ARG A 59 -11.95 12.95 7.65
CA ARG A 59 -11.36 14.05 6.89
C ARG A 59 -10.10 13.52 6.21
N PHE A 60 -9.90 13.87 4.95
CA PHE A 60 -8.73 13.46 4.20
C PHE A 60 -7.88 14.68 3.84
N ASN A 61 -6.63 14.71 4.29
CA ASN A 61 -5.64 15.76 4.03
C ASN A 61 -6.11 17.19 4.38
N ASP A 62 -6.94 17.36 5.41
CA ASP A 62 -7.34 18.69 5.91
C ASP A 62 -6.32 19.22 6.93
N TYR A 63 -5.18 19.67 6.41
CA TYR A 63 -4.09 20.21 7.23
C TYR A 63 -4.47 21.50 7.96
N LYS A 64 -5.38 22.29 7.40
CA LYS A 64 -5.83 23.54 8.03
C LYS A 64 -6.63 23.24 9.28
N TYR A 65 -7.56 22.27 9.19
CA TYR A 65 -8.34 21.85 10.34
C TYR A 65 -7.45 21.26 11.43
N ILE A 66 -6.65 20.24 11.12
CA ILE A 66 -5.91 19.50 12.16
C ILE A 66 -4.91 20.37 12.92
N LYS A 67 -4.35 21.39 12.27
CA LYS A 67 -3.44 22.37 12.89
C LYS A 67 -4.14 23.20 13.99
N ASN A 68 -5.44 23.47 13.83
CA ASN A 68 -6.24 24.22 14.80
C ASN A 68 -6.89 23.32 15.86
N HIS A 69 -6.72 22.00 15.74
CA HIS A 69 -7.31 20.99 16.62
C HIS A 69 -6.24 20.00 17.12
N PRO A 70 -5.24 20.48 17.89
CA PRO A 70 -4.09 19.66 18.34
C PRO A 70 -4.50 18.47 19.23
N GLU A 71 -5.69 18.49 19.82
CA GLU A 71 -6.24 17.40 20.61
C GLU A 71 -6.75 16.22 19.78
N GLU A 72 -7.03 16.42 18.49
CA GLU A 72 -7.54 15.37 17.60
C GLU A 72 -6.41 14.49 17.05
N ILE A 73 -6.72 13.20 16.82
CA ILE A 73 -5.76 12.23 16.30
C ILE A 73 -5.49 12.48 14.82
N ALA A 74 -4.21 12.43 14.45
CA ALA A 74 -3.74 12.39 13.07
C ALA A 74 -3.34 10.94 12.69
N CYS A 75 -4.06 10.34 11.74
CA CYS A 75 -3.76 9.03 11.17
C CYS A 75 -2.90 9.23 9.90
N ILE A 76 -1.60 9.00 10.00
CA ILE A 76 -0.64 9.24 8.91
C ILE A 76 -0.28 7.91 8.24
N ILE A 77 -0.63 7.74 6.97
CA ILE A 77 -0.46 6.47 6.25
C ILE A 77 0.88 6.42 5.51
N GLY A 78 1.76 5.54 5.97
CA GLY A 78 2.84 4.91 5.19
C GLY A 78 3.95 5.80 4.62
N LYS A 79 4.01 7.08 4.99
CA LYS A 79 4.93 8.03 4.36
C LYS A 79 5.64 8.87 5.42
N PRO A 80 6.85 8.48 5.85
CA PRO A 80 7.59 9.16 6.91
C PRO A 80 7.81 10.66 6.67
N HIS A 81 7.95 11.08 5.40
CA HIS A 81 8.15 12.50 5.08
C HIS A 81 7.00 13.38 5.58
N LEU A 82 5.77 12.87 5.71
CA LEU A 82 4.67 13.65 6.28
C LEU A 82 4.91 13.98 7.75
N LEU A 83 5.63 13.13 8.50
CA LEU A 83 6.04 13.42 9.87
C LEU A 83 7.05 14.56 9.90
N ASP A 84 7.96 14.61 8.92
CA ASP A 84 9.08 15.53 8.88
C ASP A 84 8.75 16.89 8.24
N ASP A 85 7.87 16.90 7.24
CA ASP A 85 7.47 18.10 6.49
C ASP A 85 6.46 18.98 7.25
N HIS A 86 5.89 18.47 8.33
CA HIS A 86 4.86 19.15 9.12
C HIS A 86 5.20 19.14 10.61
N ASN A 87 4.97 20.26 11.29
CA ASN A 87 5.08 20.33 12.74
C ASN A 87 3.79 19.85 13.40
N TRP A 88 3.70 18.55 13.66
CA TRP A 88 2.54 17.94 14.31
C TRP A 88 2.53 18.20 15.82
N GLN A 89 1.44 18.78 16.32
CA GLN A 89 1.16 18.86 17.75
C GLN A 89 0.18 17.75 18.20
N ASN A 90 -0.43 17.08 17.24
CA ASN A 90 -1.46 16.07 17.42
C ASN A 90 -0.92 14.75 17.97
N PRO A 91 -1.71 13.96 18.72
CA PRO A 91 -1.42 12.53 18.89
C PRO A 91 -1.47 11.83 17.53
N ILE A 92 -0.45 11.04 17.20
CA ILE A 92 -0.31 10.39 15.89
C ILE A 92 -0.52 8.88 15.98
N ILE A 93 -1.28 8.35 15.02
CA ILE A 93 -1.24 6.93 14.63
C ILE A 93 -0.50 6.87 13.29
N PHE A 94 0.65 6.19 13.26
CA PHE A 94 1.51 6.14 12.09
C PHE A 94 1.47 4.77 11.41
N GLY A 95 1.09 4.73 10.14
CA GLY A 95 0.95 3.54 9.30
C GLY A 95 -0.47 3.32 8.78
N ALA A 96 -0.74 2.23 8.06
CA ALA A 96 0.21 1.21 7.62
C ALA A 96 1.02 1.61 6.37
N GLY A 97 1.94 0.74 5.95
CA GLY A 97 2.74 0.93 4.74
C GLY A 97 3.95 1.85 4.92
N ILE A 98 4.56 1.85 6.12
CA ILE A 98 5.72 2.67 6.48
C ILE A 98 7.01 2.18 5.79
N PHE A 99 8.16 2.22 6.44
CA PHE A 99 9.41 1.64 5.93
C PHE A 99 9.50 0.13 6.19
N SER A 100 10.39 -0.56 5.47
CA SER A 100 10.53 -2.02 5.55
C SER A 100 11.18 -2.53 6.84
N HIS A 101 12.01 -1.71 7.49
CA HIS A 101 12.77 -2.12 8.68
C HIS A 101 12.97 -0.95 9.64
N PRO A 102 12.88 -1.13 10.97
CA PRO A 102 13.03 -0.04 11.96
C PRO A 102 14.39 0.67 11.93
N ILE A 103 15.44 -0.01 11.48
CA ILE A 103 16.77 0.58 11.24
C ILE A 103 16.73 1.73 10.22
N SER A 104 15.74 1.75 9.31
CA SER A 104 15.58 2.87 8.37
C SER A 104 15.17 4.18 9.07
N TYR A 105 14.63 4.12 10.29
CA TYR A 105 14.29 5.30 11.09
C TYR A 105 14.40 5.01 12.60
N PRO A 106 15.61 4.79 13.14
CA PRO A 106 15.78 4.26 14.48
C PRO A 106 15.35 5.25 15.57
N ASN A 107 15.49 6.55 15.32
CA ASN A 107 15.13 7.63 16.24
C ASN A 107 13.71 8.19 16.02
N LEU A 108 12.82 7.43 15.37
CA LEU A 108 11.45 7.84 15.04
C LEU A 108 10.72 8.45 16.24
N LEU A 109 10.68 7.73 17.38
CA LEU A 109 9.93 8.16 18.56
C LEU A 109 10.60 9.30 19.33
N THR A 110 11.93 9.41 19.24
CA THR A 110 12.64 10.56 19.82
C THR A 110 12.35 11.84 19.04
N LYS A 111 12.30 11.75 17.71
CA LYS A 111 12.01 12.91 16.85
C LYS A 111 10.52 13.26 16.82
N HIS A 112 9.66 12.26 16.98
CA HIS A 112 8.20 12.40 16.91
C HIS A 112 7.54 11.79 18.17
N PRO A 113 7.71 12.42 19.36
CA PRO A 113 7.26 11.87 20.65
C PRO A 113 5.73 11.83 20.82
N ASN A 114 5.01 12.51 19.91
CA ASN A 114 3.55 12.50 19.85
C ASN A 114 2.98 11.27 19.13
N ILE A 115 3.81 10.41 18.52
CA ILE A 115 3.38 9.10 18.02
C ILE A 115 2.91 8.23 19.19
N LYS A 116 1.65 7.80 19.11
CA LYS A 116 1.01 6.94 20.12
C LYS A 116 0.93 5.49 19.70
N LYS A 117 0.84 5.23 18.39
CA LYS A 117 0.85 3.87 17.82
C LYS A 117 1.56 3.86 16.46
N VAL A 118 2.26 2.76 16.19
CA VAL A 118 2.85 2.43 14.89
C VAL A 118 2.17 1.18 14.34
N LEU A 119 1.47 1.31 13.22
CA LEU A 119 0.74 0.22 12.56
C LEU A 119 1.65 -0.52 11.58
N VAL A 120 1.75 -1.82 11.76
CA VAL A 120 2.53 -2.74 10.93
C VAL A 120 1.66 -3.87 10.39
N PRO A 121 1.94 -4.45 9.21
CA PRO A 121 0.97 -5.28 8.49
C PRO A 121 0.67 -6.65 9.12
N GLY A 122 1.45 -7.10 10.11
CA GLY A 122 1.24 -8.40 10.73
C GLY A 122 2.13 -8.66 11.95
N PRO A 123 1.89 -9.78 12.66
CA PRO A 123 2.60 -10.12 13.89
C PRO A 123 4.12 -10.26 13.69
N TRP A 124 4.56 -10.79 12.55
CA TRP A 124 5.99 -10.93 12.26
C TRP A 124 6.70 -9.57 12.20
N VAL A 125 6.11 -8.59 11.49
CA VAL A 125 6.66 -7.23 11.42
C VAL A 125 6.57 -6.54 12.79
N ARG A 126 5.50 -6.78 13.55
CA ARG A 126 5.40 -6.29 14.94
C ARG A 126 6.58 -6.78 15.77
N ASN A 127 6.86 -8.06 15.77
CA ASN A 127 7.97 -8.65 16.52
C ASN A 127 9.32 -8.06 16.09
N MET A 128 9.50 -7.74 14.81
CA MET A 128 10.71 -7.08 14.30
C MET A 128 10.82 -5.60 14.75
N PHE A 129 9.70 -4.89 14.86
CA PHE A 129 9.66 -3.46 15.19
C PHE A 129 9.64 -3.19 16.71
N THR A 130 9.02 -4.07 17.50
CA THR A 130 8.88 -3.94 18.96
C THR A 130 10.20 -3.64 19.68
N PRO A 131 11.34 -4.29 19.37
CA PRO A 131 12.61 -3.99 20.02
C PRO A 131 13.10 -2.54 19.84
N TYR A 132 12.65 -1.85 18.80
CA TYR A 132 13.07 -0.48 18.49
C TYR A 132 12.09 0.57 19.02
N TYR A 133 10.79 0.26 19.02
CA TYR A 133 9.74 1.25 19.28
C TYR A 133 8.86 0.94 20.50
N GLY A 134 9.03 -0.21 21.14
CA GLY A 134 8.25 -0.61 22.31
C GLY A 134 6.99 -1.41 21.95
N ASP A 135 6.65 -2.35 22.83
CA ASP A 135 5.53 -3.29 22.62
C ASP A 135 4.16 -2.61 22.69
N ASP A 136 4.05 -1.58 23.53
CA ASP A 136 2.86 -0.76 23.69
C ASP A 136 2.61 0.16 22.49
N ILE A 137 3.65 0.53 21.74
CA ILE A 137 3.54 1.42 20.58
C ILE A 137 3.21 0.65 19.30
N VAL A 138 3.83 -0.51 19.07
CA VAL A 138 3.72 -1.23 17.79
C VAL A 138 2.48 -2.13 17.78
N VAL A 139 1.61 -1.94 16.78
CA VAL A 139 0.34 -2.67 16.63
C VAL A 139 0.28 -3.36 15.28
N SER A 140 -0.04 -4.65 15.30
CA SER A 140 -0.35 -5.40 14.08
C SER A 140 -1.72 -4.99 13.55
N TRP A 141 -1.75 -4.44 12.34
CA TRP A 141 -2.95 -4.03 11.64
C TRP A 141 -2.84 -4.42 10.16
N PRO A 142 -3.46 -5.54 9.75
CA PRO A 142 -3.42 -5.98 8.35
C PRO A 142 -4.18 -5.01 7.46
N VAL A 143 -3.68 -4.81 6.24
CA VAL A 143 -4.35 -3.97 5.24
C VAL A 143 -5.66 -4.63 4.82
N GLY A 144 -6.73 -3.83 4.73
CA GLY A 144 -8.04 -4.30 4.29
C GLY A 144 -8.07 -4.75 2.83
N ILE A 145 -8.78 -5.86 2.58
CA ILE A 145 -9.11 -6.37 1.24
C ILE A 145 -10.63 -6.37 1.05
N ASP A 146 -11.08 -6.12 -0.18
CA ASP A 146 -12.49 -6.18 -0.56
C ASP A 146 -12.93 -7.65 -0.75
N THR A 147 -13.48 -8.24 0.31
CA THR A 147 -13.80 -9.69 0.33
C THR A 147 -14.95 -10.06 -0.59
N GLU A 148 -15.87 -9.15 -0.89
CA GLU A 148 -16.96 -9.41 -1.83
C GLU A 148 -16.46 -9.41 -3.27
N LYS A 149 -15.62 -8.42 -3.62
CA LYS A 149 -15.02 -8.35 -4.96
C LYS A 149 -14.13 -9.56 -5.26
N TRP A 150 -13.40 -10.07 -4.28
CA TRP A 150 -12.45 -11.17 -4.44
C TRP A 150 -13.04 -12.53 -4.05
N LYS A 151 -14.36 -12.61 -3.90
CA LYS A 151 -15.04 -13.87 -3.60
C LYS A 151 -14.83 -14.88 -4.74
N PRO A 152 -14.58 -16.17 -4.43
CA PRO A 152 -14.49 -17.20 -5.45
C PRO A 152 -15.77 -17.27 -6.30
N SER A 153 -15.60 -17.40 -7.61
CA SER A 153 -16.71 -17.68 -8.52
C SER A 153 -17.02 -19.18 -8.53
N ASN A 154 -18.29 -19.56 -8.61
CA ASN A 154 -18.71 -20.96 -8.79
C ASN A 154 -18.60 -21.46 -10.25
N ASN A 155 -18.03 -20.65 -11.15
CA ASN A 155 -17.87 -21.01 -12.56
C ASN A 155 -16.85 -22.14 -12.71
N THR A 156 -17.15 -23.09 -13.61
CA THR A 156 -16.18 -24.10 -14.03
C THR A 156 -14.97 -23.43 -14.66
N LYS A 157 -13.79 -23.74 -14.13
CA LYS A 157 -12.51 -23.20 -14.61
C LYS A 157 -11.99 -24.02 -15.77
N SER A 158 -11.47 -23.34 -16.79
CA SER A 158 -10.89 -23.95 -17.99
C SER A 158 -9.37 -24.10 -17.94
N VAL A 159 -8.72 -23.37 -17.04
CA VAL A 159 -7.25 -23.35 -16.87
C VAL A 159 -6.88 -23.81 -15.46
N GLY A 160 -5.84 -24.65 -15.35
CA GLY A 160 -5.43 -25.25 -14.07
C GLY A 160 -4.70 -24.28 -13.13
N PHE A 161 -3.90 -23.35 -13.65
CA PHE A 161 -3.08 -22.46 -12.83
C PHE A 161 -3.06 -21.03 -13.34
N LEU A 162 -3.11 -20.07 -12.41
CA LEU A 162 -2.74 -18.68 -12.69
C LEU A 162 -1.37 -18.38 -12.06
N VAL A 163 -0.37 -18.13 -12.90
CA VAL A 163 1.00 -17.80 -12.46
C VAL A 163 1.19 -16.29 -12.48
N TYR A 164 1.32 -15.69 -11.31
CA TYR A 164 1.61 -14.26 -11.18
C TYR A 164 3.12 -14.02 -11.01
N SER A 165 3.77 -13.53 -12.07
CA SER A 165 5.20 -13.25 -12.10
C SER A 165 5.49 -11.80 -11.68
N LYS A 166 6.17 -11.64 -10.53
CA LYS A 166 6.59 -10.34 -10.00
C LYS A 166 8.07 -10.35 -9.62
N PHE A 167 8.92 -10.00 -10.59
CA PHE A 167 10.35 -9.74 -10.36
C PHE A 167 10.64 -8.24 -10.41
N LEU A 168 11.27 -7.73 -9.35
CA LEU A 168 11.61 -6.31 -9.21
C LEU A 168 13.03 -5.99 -9.72
N TRP A 169 13.92 -6.97 -9.74
CA TRP A 169 15.33 -6.87 -10.15
C TRP A 169 15.72 -8.08 -11.01
N ASP A 170 16.81 -7.97 -11.78
CA ASP A 170 17.34 -8.99 -12.71
C ASP A 170 16.27 -9.78 -13.47
N LYS A 171 15.29 -9.06 -14.04
CA LYS A 171 14.02 -9.64 -14.51
C LYS A 171 14.21 -10.81 -15.47
N GLU A 172 15.06 -10.64 -16.48
CA GLU A 172 15.28 -11.69 -17.49
C GLU A 172 15.99 -12.92 -16.90
N LYS A 173 17.03 -12.70 -16.08
CA LYS A 173 17.71 -13.79 -15.38
C LYS A 173 16.77 -14.53 -14.42
N ASN A 174 15.94 -13.80 -13.69
CA ASN A 174 14.98 -14.39 -12.75
C ASN A 174 13.85 -15.13 -13.48
N LYS A 175 13.39 -14.65 -14.65
CA LYS A 175 12.46 -15.43 -15.48
C LYS A 175 13.09 -16.75 -15.94
N LEU A 176 14.32 -16.70 -16.44
CA LEU A 176 15.04 -17.90 -16.91
C LEU A 176 15.28 -18.89 -15.77
N ASN A 177 15.66 -18.43 -14.58
CA ASN A 177 16.05 -19.29 -13.48
C ASN A 177 14.88 -19.78 -12.60
N PHE A 178 13.74 -19.07 -12.61
CA PHE A 178 12.62 -19.37 -11.71
C PHE A 178 11.31 -19.55 -12.45
N LEU A 179 10.93 -18.62 -13.34
CA LEU A 179 9.64 -18.71 -14.02
C LEU A 179 9.63 -19.87 -15.01
N HIS A 180 10.58 -19.93 -15.94
CA HIS A 180 10.58 -20.95 -16.99
C HIS A 180 10.63 -22.38 -16.42
N PRO A 181 11.47 -22.70 -15.42
CA PRO A 181 11.44 -24.04 -14.81
C PRO A 181 10.08 -24.41 -14.21
N ILE A 182 9.35 -23.45 -13.63
CA ILE A 182 7.99 -23.70 -13.13
C ILE A 182 7.04 -23.97 -14.29
N LEU A 183 7.12 -23.19 -15.37
CA LEU A 183 6.28 -23.38 -16.55
C LEU A 183 6.58 -24.73 -17.22
N ASP A 184 7.85 -25.09 -17.36
CA ASP A 184 8.30 -26.37 -17.91
C ASP A 184 7.72 -27.55 -17.11
N ILE A 185 7.66 -27.47 -15.78
CA ILE A 185 7.03 -28.49 -14.93
C ILE A 185 5.54 -28.60 -15.25
N LEU A 186 4.83 -27.47 -15.39
CA LEU A 186 3.41 -27.48 -15.73
C LEU A 186 3.18 -28.11 -17.12
N GLU A 187 4.00 -27.76 -18.10
CA GLU A 187 3.94 -28.31 -19.47
C GLU A 187 4.23 -29.81 -19.50
N GLN A 188 5.28 -30.26 -18.80
CA GLN A 188 5.64 -31.68 -18.69
C GLN A 188 4.52 -32.52 -18.08
N ASN A 189 3.78 -31.96 -17.13
CA ASN A 189 2.65 -32.60 -16.49
C ASN A 189 1.31 -32.37 -17.23
N LYS A 190 1.33 -31.72 -18.41
CA LYS A 190 0.15 -31.39 -19.21
C LYS A 190 -0.89 -30.56 -18.44
N LEU A 191 -0.43 -29.71 -17.53
CA LEU A 191 -1.25 -28.81 -16.74
C LEU A 191 -1.37 -27.46 -17.45
N SER A 192 -2.60 -27.00 -17.70
CA SER A 192 -2.84 -25.71 -18.34
C SER A 192 -2.58 -24.56 -17.37
N TYR A 193 -1.99 -23.48 -17.88
CA TYR A 193 -1.70 -22.29 -17.09
C TYR A 193 -1.84 -20.99 -17.89
N GLU A 194 -2.07 -19.89 -17.17
CA GLU A 194 -1.93 -18.52 -17.69
C GLU A 194 -0.89 -17.76 -16.87
N VAL A 195 -0.15 -16.85 -17.52
CA VAL A 195 0.86 -16.02 -16.84
C VAL A 195 0.44 -14.56 -16.85
N ILE A 196 0.49 -13.93 -15.68
CA ILE A 196 0.36 -12.47 -15.52
C ILE A 196 1.72 -11.92 -15.11
N ILE A 197 2.23 -10.96 -15.88
CA ILE A 197 3.50 -10.28 -15.58
C ILE A 197 3.21 -8.94 -14.90
N TYR A 198 3.78 -8.73 -13.71
CA TYR A 198 3.63 -7.48 -12.97
C TYR A 198 4.08 -6.26 -13.79
N GLY A 199 3.23 -5.23 -13.79
CA GLY A 199 3.43 -4.02 -14.59
C GLY A 199 2.96 -4.12 -16.04
N ASN A 200 2.62 -5.33 -16.52
CA ASN A 200 2.17 -5.58 -17.88
C ASN A 200 0.77 -6.24 -17.92
N TYR A 201 -0.16 -5.75 -17.10
CA TYR A 201 -1.56 -6.21 -17.11
C TYR A 201 -2.52 -5.11 -16.65
N THR A 202 -3.80 -5.27 -16.96
CA THR A 202 -4.90 -4.43 -16.46
C THR A 202 -5.68 -5.15 -15.37
N HIS A 203 -6.33 -4.43 -14.46
CA HIS A 203 -7.18 -5.07 -13.43
C HIS A 203 -8.31 -5.91 -14.04
N GLN A 204 -8.82 -5.51 -15.21
CA GLN A 204 -9.79 -6.30 -15.97
C GLN A 204 -9.18 -7.62 -16.47
N TYR A 205 -7.96 -7.59 -17.01
CA TYR A 205 -7.30 -8.81 -17.43
C TYR A 205 -7.07 -9.78 -16.26
N LEU A 206 -6.65 -9.26 -15.09
CA LEU A 206 -6.49 -10.07 -13.88
C LEU A 206 -7.80 -10.75 -13.46
N THR A 207 -8.90 -9.98 -13.43
CA THR A 207 -10.22 -10.54 -13.05
C THR A 207 -10.70 -11.58 -14.04
N GLN A 208 -10.55 -11.35 -15.34
CA GLN A 208 -10.87 -12.34 -16.38
C GLN A 208 -9.99 -13.59 -16.29
N ALA A 209 -8.70 -13.46 -15.99
CA ALA A 209 -7.82 -14.61 -15.79
C ALA A 209 -8.23 -15.42 -14.56
N LEU A 210 -8.58 -14.75 -13.45
CA LEU A 210 -9.12 -15.41 -12.25
C LEU A 210 -10.47 -16.10 -12.51
N GLU A 211 -11.28 -15.61 -13.45
CA GLU A 211 -12.50 -16.28 -13.86
C GLU A 211 -12.23 -17.59 -14.63
N ARG A 212 -11.16 -17.66 -15.42
CA ARG A 212 -10.79 -18.83 -16.22
C ARG A 212 -9.93 -19.85 -15.47
N CYS A 213 -9.05 -19.39 -14.58
CA CYS A 213 -8.08 -20.23 -13.89
C CYS A 213 -8.60 -20.76 -12.56
N ASN A 214 -8.21 -21.98 -12.20
CA ASN A 214 -8.28 -22.45 -10.82
C ASN A 214 -7.31 -21.64 -9.98
N ASN A 215 -7.79 -21.24 -8.80
CA ASN A 215 -6.92 -20.77 -7.75
C ASN A 215 -6.33 -22.03 -7.09
N ALA A 216 -5.00 -22.18 -7.17
CA ALA A 216 -4.30 -23.25 -6.47
C ALA A 216 -4.43 -23.12 -4.95
#